data_AF-A0A7C6R9V3-F1
#
_entry.id   AF-A0A7C6R9V3-F1
#
_cell.length_a   1.000
_cell.length_b   1.000
_cell.length_c   1.000
_cell.angle_alpha   90.00
_cell.angle_beta   90.00
_cell.angle_gamma   90.00
#
_symmetry.space_group_name_H-M   'P 1'
#
loop_
_entity.id
_entity.type
_entity.pdbx_description
1 polymer ?
#
loop_
_entity_poly.entity_id
_entity_poly.type
_entity_poly.pdbx_seq_one_letter_code
_entity_poly.pdbx_strand_id
1 'polypeptide(L)'
;MLTRQRIKTAVSAAATVVLVGVLSGCTNVQSGFLPGDDGLTSQTDGIRTMWTTAWAVLLVIGVLVWGLIIWSVIAYRRRKGETGLPPQMRYNMPIEALYTLVPLILIIGFGAYTINETYALEARADETDTSVVHVEAIGQQWTWTFNYTDADVHEPDGMPAQYVSGDDYDRSELPTLWLPVGQTVEIAL
;
A
#
# COMPACT_ATOMS: atom_id res chain seq x y z
N MET A 1 -25.49 -36.88 19.08
CA MET A 1 -26.09 -35.71 18.38
C MET A 1 -25.56 -34.36 18.87
N LEU A 2 -25.29 -34.18 20.17
CA LEU A 2 -24.85 -32.91 20.78
C LEU A 2 -23.56 -32.29 20.20
N THR A 3 -22.62 -33.10 19.71
CA THR A 3 -21.34 -32.62 19.13
C THR A 3 -21.48 -31.93 17.79
N ARG A 4 -22.46 -32.33 16.95
CA ARG A 4 -22.70 -31.67 15.65
C ARG A 4 -23.38 -30.33 15.81
N GLN A 5 -24.27 -30.18 16.80
CA GLN A 5 -24.89 -28.89 17.12
C GLN A 5 -23.88 -27.89 17.65
N ARG A 6 -22.97 -28.30 18.55
CA ARG A 6 -21.90 -27.44 19.07
C ARG A 6 -20.94 -26.94 17.99
N ILE A 7 -20.64 -27.77 16.99
CA ILE A 7 -19.82 -27.35 15.83
C ILE A 7 -20.60 -26.37 14.95
N LYS A 8 -21.89 -26.60 14.70
CA LYS A 8 -22.72 -25.68 13.91
C LYS A 8 -22.87 -24.30 14.58
N THR A 9 -23.06 -24.27 15.91
CA THR A 9 -23.15 -23.02 16.67
C THR A 9 -21.81 -22.29 16.79
N ALA A 10 -20.70 -23.03 16.88
CA ALA A 10 -19.36 -22.44 16.88
C ALA A 10 -18.98 -21.87 15.50
N VAL A 11 -19.36 -22.56 14.41
CA VAL A 11 -19.17 -22.06 13.04
C VAL A 11 -20.03 -20.83 12.78
N SER A 12 -21.29 -20.81 13.23
CA SER A 12 -22.16 -19.64 13.07
C SER A 12 -21.68 -18.45 13.91
N ALA A 13 -21.20 -18.68 15.13
CA ALA A 13 -20.66 -17.63 16.01
C ALA A 13 -19.33 -17.06 15.49
N ALA A 14 -18.46 -17.91 14.94
CA ALA A 14 -17.24 -17.45 14.28
C ALA A 14 -17.57 -16.64 13.01
N ALA A 15 -18.56 -17.07 12.23
CA ALA A 15 -18.99 -16.35 11.04
C ALA A 15 -19.58 -14.96 11.37
N THR A 16 -20.37 -14.82 12.45
CA THR A 16 -20.88 -13.52 12.88
C THR A 16 -19.81 -12.62 13.47
N VAL A 17 -18.84 -13.15 14.22
CA VAL A 17 -17.71 -12.34 14.74
C VAL A 17 -16.82 -11.84 13.60
N VAL A 18 -16.55 -12.67 12.59
CA VAL A 18 -15.81 -12.27 11.39
C VAL A 18 -16.60 -11.22 10.59
N LEU A 19 -17.91 -11.42 10.41
CA LEU A 19 -18.76 -10.48 9.68
C LEU A 19 -18.81 -9.11 10.38
N VAL A 20 -19.00 -9.09 11.71
CA VAL A 20 -19.01 -7.84 12.50
C VAL A 20 -17.65 -7.14 12.44
N GLY A 21 -16.53 -7.88 12.54
CA GLY A 21 -15.18 -7.32 12.42
C GLY A 21 -14.90 -6.70 11.05
N VAL A 22 -15.42 -7.30 9.97
CA VAL A 22 -15.31 -6.78 8.60
C VAL A 22 -16.16 -5.51 8.42
N LEU A 23 -17.34 -5.44 9.02
CA LEU A 23 -18.25 -4.29 8.92
C LEU A 23 -17.81 -3.07 9.76
N SER A 24 -17.00 -3.24 10.81
CA SER A 24 -16.53 -2.13 11.65
C SER A 24 -15.37 -1.30 11.05
N GLY A 25 -14.85 -1.65 9.87
CA GLY A 25 -13.64 -1.04 9.28
C GLY A 25 -13.85 0.03 8.20
N CYS A 26 -15.07 0.56 8.01
CA CYS A 26 -15.44 1.27 6.78
C CYS A 26 -14.64 2.54 6.41
N THR A 27 -13.98 3.24 7.33
CA THR A 27 -13.29 4.50 6.98
C THR A 27 -11.88 4.30 6.41
N ASN A 28 -11.09 3.37 6.95
CA ASN A 28 -9.69 3.16 6.54
C ASN A 28 -9.51 2.02 5.52
N VAL A 29 -10.54 1.18 5.35
CA VAL A 29 -10.50 0.10 4.36
C VAL A 29 -10.57 0.65 2.93
N GLN A 30 -11.23 1.79 2.70
CA GLN A 30 -11.36 2.38 1.37
C GLN A 30 -10.01 2.81 0.77
N SER A 31 -9.05 3.23 1.61
CA SER A 31 -7.69 3.58 1.20
C SER A 31 -6.69 2.43 1.36
N GLY A 32 -7.14 1.22 1.71
CA GLY A 32 -6.23 0.11 2.02
C GLY A 32 -5.28 0.43 3.17
N PHE A 33 -5.74 1.18 4.18
CA PHE A 33 -4.94 1.63 5.33
C PHE A 33 -3.77 2.56 4.99
N LEU A 34 -3.75 3.19 3.80
CA LEU A 34 -2.78 4.23 3.48
C LEU A 34 -3.17 5.54 4.20
N PRO A 35 -2.30 6.10 5.07
CA PRO A 35 -2.53 7.41 5.66
C PRO A 35 -2.34 8.51 4.60
N GLY A 36 -3.08 9.61 4.73
CA GLY A 36 -3.01 10.77 3.83
C GLY A 36 -4.34 11.09 3.16
N ASP A 37 -4.45 12.34 2.71
CA ASP A 37 -5.62 12.90 2.03
C ASP A 37 -5.50 12.76 0.50
N ASP A 38 -6.64 12.70 -0.18
CA ASP A 38 -6.70 12.63 -1.64
C ASP A 38 -6.36 13.99 -2.29
N GLY A 39 -5.81 13.98 -3.50
CA GLY A 39 -5.62 15.20 -4.30
C GLY A 39 -4.57 16.20 -3.81
N LEU A 40 -3.65 15.81 -2.93
CA LEU A 40 -2.55 16.68 -2.47
C LEU A 40 -1.59 17.07 -3.60
N THR A 41 -1.33 16.13 -4.52
CA THR A 41 -0.55 16.35 -5.74
C THR A 41 -1.22 15.60 -6.91
N SER A 42 -0.89 15.98 -8.15
CA SER A 42 -1.35 15.27 -9.35
C SER A 42 -1.00 13.77 -9.36
N GLN A 43 0.04 13.39 -8.62
CA GLN A 43 0.57 12.03 -8.55
C GLN A 43 0.00 11.20 -7.37
N THR A 44 -0.58 11.86 -6.37
CA THR A 44 -1.05 11.20 -5.13
C THR A 44 -2.14 10.17 -5.43
N ASP A 45 -3.10 10.53 -6.30
CA ASP A 45 -4.24 9.68 -6.63
C ASP A 45 -3.81 8.42 -7.40
N GLY A 46 -2.80 8.53 -8.28
CA GLY A 46 -2.22 7.40 -9.01
C GLY A 46 -1.57 6.39 -8.07
N ILE A 47 -0.69 6.87 -7.18
CA ILE A 47 -0.01 6.04 -6.17
C ILE A 47 -1.03 5.34 -5.27
N ARG A 48 -2.05 6.07 -4.82
CA ARG A 48 -3.10 5.53 -3.96
C ARG A 48 -3.96 4.48 -4.67
N THR A 49 -4.31 4.71 -5.93
CA THR A 49 -5.05 3.74 -6.75
C THR A 49 -4.22 2.48 -6.95
N MET A 50 -2.93 2.61 -7.21
CA MET A 50 -2.00 1.48 -7.31
C MET A 50 -1.96 0.68 -6.00
N TRP A 51 -1.83 1.36 -4.86
CA TRP A 51 -1.81 0.74 -3.53
C TRP A 51 -3.09 -0.04 -3.21
N THR A 52 -4.24 0.60 -3.36
CA THR A 52 -5.56 -0.02 -3.08
C THR A 52 -5.82 -1.21 -3.99
N THR A 53 -5.47 -1.11 -5.27
CA THR A 53 -5.58 -2.21 -6.24
C THR A 53 -4.70 -3.39 -5.85
N ALA A 54 -3.46 -3.15 -5.42
CA ALA A 54 -2.55 -4.18 -4.92
C ALA A 54 -3.14 -4.92 -3.72
N TRP A 55 -3.64 -4.18 -2.73
CA TRP A 55 -4.28 -4.75 -1.54
C TRP A 55 -5.54 -5.55 -1.89
N ALA A 56 -6.38 -5.05 -2.80
CA ALA A 56 -7.57 -5.76 -3.24
C ALA A 56 -7.22 -7.12 -3.86
N VAL A 57 -6.24 -7.16 -4.77
CA VAL A 57 -5.77 -8.41 -5.39
C VAL A 57 -5.20 -9.37 -4.35
N LEU A 58 -4.36 -8.88 -3.44
CA LEU A 58 -3.76 -9.69 -2.38
C LEU A 58 -4.81 -10.26 -1.42
N LEU A 59 -5.82 -9.47 -1.04
CA LEU A 59 -6.91 -9.93 -0.17
C LEU A 59 -7.78 -10.99 -0.84
N VAL A 60 -8.10 -10.83 -2.14
CA VAL A 60 -8.87 -11.84 -2.89
C VAL A 60 -8.13 -13.18 -2.91
N ILE A 61 -6.84 -13.16 -3.22
CA ILE A 61 -6.01 -14.37 -3.24
C ILE A 61 -5.85 -14.93 -1.81
N GLY A 62 -5.61 -14.08 -0.82
CA GLY A 62 -5.47 -14.48 0.57
C GLY A 62 -6.72 -15.18 1.10
N VAL A 63 -7.90 -14.61 0.87
CA VAL A 63 -9.19 -15.22 1.24
C VAL A 63 -9.42 -16.54 0.52
N LEU A 64 -9.06 -16.64 -0.77
CA LEU A 64 -9.14 -17.89 -1.51
C LEU A 64 -8.27 -18.97 -0.85
N VAL A 65 -7.00 -18.66 -0.59
CA VAL A 65 -6.04 -19.62 0.00
C VAL A 65 -6.47 -20.02 1.41
N TRP A 66 -6.83 -19.06 2.26
CA TRP A 66 -7.34 -19.35 3.60
C TRP A 66 -8.63 -20.18 3.54
N GLY A 67 -9.53 -19.88 2.62
CA GLY A 67 -10.73 -20.65 2.37
C GLY A 67 -10.43 -22.10 1.99
N LEU A 68 -9.49 -22.33 1.07
CA LEU A 68 -9.04 -23.68 0.69
C LEU A 68 -8.36 -24.42 1.85
N ILE A 69 -7.56 -23.75 2.66
CA ILE A 69 -6.94 -24.34 3.86
C ILE A 69 -8.02 -24.77 4.84
N ILE A 70 -8.94 -23.87 5.21
CA ILE A 70 -10.02 -24.16 6.16
C ILE A 70 -10.91 -25.28 5.62
N TRP A 71 -11.25 -25.25 4.32
CA TRP A 71 -11.97 -26.33 3.67
C TRP A 71 -11.21 -27.65 3.83
N SER A 72 -9.92 -27.68 3.51
CA SER A 72 -9.12 -28.90 3.55
C SER A 72 -9.10 -29.52 4.96
N VAL A 73 -8.97 -28.67 5.98
CA VAL A 73 -8.98 -29.08 7.39
C VAL A 73 -10.35 -29.62 7.81
N ILE A 74 -11.46 -29.08 7.30
CA ILE A 74 -12.81 -29.52 7.70
C ILE A 74 -13.25 -30.77 6.92
N ALA A 75 -13.05 -30.77 5.60
CA ALA A 75 -13.53 -31.81 4.69
C ALA A 75 -12.74 -33.11 4.82
N TYR A 76 -11.41 -33.02 4.93
CA TYR A 76 -10.51 -34.18 4.97
C TYR A 76 -10.04 -34.54 6.38
N ARG A 77 -10.68 -33.98 7.42
CA ARG A 77 -10.39 -34.37 8.81
C ARG A 77 -10.73 -35.84 9.04
N ARG A 78 -9.78 -36.59 9.60
CA ARG A 78 -9.99 -37.98 10.03
C ARG A 78 -11.18 -38.11 10.98
N ARG A 79 -12.11 -39.01 10.66
CA ARG A 79 -13.33 -39.26 11.45
C ARG A 79 -13.13 -40.44 12.40
N LYS A 80 -13.93 -40.46 13.48
CA LYS A 80 -13.95 -41.58 14.43
C LYS A 80 -14.39 -42.85 13.68
N GLY A 81 -13.56 -43.88 13.68
CA GLY A 81 -13.80 -45.15 12.98
C GLY A 81 -13.06 -45.31 11.65
N GLU A 82 -12.37 -44.28 11.15
CA GLU A 82 -11.52 -44.41 9.96
C GLU A 82 -10.17 -45.07 10.32
N THR A 83 -9.97 -46.26 9.76
CA THR A 83 -8.74 -47.07 9.89
C THR A 83 -8.13 -47.26 8.51
N GLY A 84 -6.81 -47.07 8.38
CA GLY A 84 -6.09 -47.20 7.12
C GLY A 84 -5.22 -45.98 6.81
N LEU A 85 -4.35 -46.13 5.80
CA LEU A 85 -3.55 -45.04 5.24
C LEU A 85 -4.37 -44.30 4.17
N PRO A 86 -4.25 -42.96 4.07
CA PRO A 86 -4.89 -42.20 2.99
C PRO A 86 -4.34 -42.63 1.61
N PRO A 87 -5.11 -42.42 0.53
CA PRO A 87 -4.64 -42.73 -0.82
C PRO A 87 -3.37 -41.92 -1.13
N GLN A 88 -2.30 -42.63 -1.50
CA GLN A 88 -1.04 -42.01 -1.92
C GLN A 88 -1.21 -41.48 -3.35
N MET A 89 -1.56 -40.21 -3.46
CA MET A 89 -1.65 -39.51 -4.75
C MET A 89 -0.29 -38.86 -5.03
N ARG A 90 0.29 -39.11 -6.20
CA ARG A 90 1.58 -38.57 -6.61
C ARG A 90 1.51 -38.15 -8.07
N TYR A 91 2.08 -36.99 -8.36
CA TYR A 91 2.12 -36.34 -9.68
C TYR A 91 0.75 -36.07 -10.31
N ASN A 92 0.28 -34.84 -10.15
CA ASN A 92 -0.92 -34.37 -10.84
C ASN A 92 -0.53 -33.22 -11.77
N MET A 93 0.05 -33.55 -12.92
CA MET A 93 0.57 -32.56 -13.88
C MET A 93 -0.39 -31.37 -14.15
N PRO A 94 -1.71 -31.58 -14.33
CA PRO A 94 -2.66 -30.47 -14.46
C PRO A 94 -2.68 -29.49 -13.28
N ILE A 95 -2.67 -29.97 -12.02
CA ILE A 95 -2.70 -29.07 -10.86
C ILE A 95 -1.36 -28.37 -10.66
N GLU A 96 -0.27 -29.07 -10.99
CA GLU A 96 1.09 -28.53 -10.94
C GLU A 96 1.27 -27.38 -11.93
N ALA A 97 0.74 -27.52 -13.14
CA ALA A 97 0.70 -26.43 -14.12
C ALA A 97 -0.17 -25.26 -13.64
N LEU A 98 -1.30 -25.53 -12.97
CA LEU A 98 -2.21 -24.48 -12.49
C LEU A 98 -1.55 -23.56 -11.45
N TYR A 99 -0.94 -24.13 -10.39
CA TYR A 99 -0.35 -23.31 -9.33
C TYR A 99 1.01 -22.69 -9.70
N THR A 100 1.59 -23.05 -10.85
CA THR A 100 2.81 -22.43 -11.37
C THR A 100 2.50 -21.31 -12.36
N LEU A 101 1.58 -21.55 -13.31
CA LEU A 101 1.24 -20.57 -14.35
C LEU A 101 0.37 -19.43 -13.83
N VAL A 102 -0.59 -19.70 -12.94
CA VAL A 102 -1.49 -18.65 -12.44
C VAL A 102 -0.72 -17.56 -11.68
N PRO A 103 0.15 -17.87 -10.70
CA PRO A 103 0.96 -16.84 -10.04
C PRO A 103 1.90 -16.11 -11.00
N LEU A 104 2.47 -16.83 -11.98
CA LEU A 104 3.35 -16.22 -12.99
C LEU A 104 2.62 -15.15 -13.81
N ILE A 105 1.42 -15.46 -14.32
CA ILE A 105 0.61 -14.51 -15.09
C ILE A 105 0.19 -13.32 -14.24
N LEU A 106 -0.17 -13.54 -12.97
CA LEU A 106 -0.52 -12.47 -12.04
C LEU A 106 0.64 -11.51 -11.82
N ILE A 107 1.86 -12.02 -11.62
CA ILE A 107 3.06 -11.20 -11.45
C ILE A 107 3.36 -10.39 -12.72
N ILE A 108 3.24 -11.00 -13.91
CA ILE A 108 3.47 -10.31 -15.18
C ILE A 108 2.44 -9.18 -15.37
N GLY A 109 1.16 -9.46 -15.14
CA GLY A 109 0.10 -8.47 -15.28
C GLY A 109 0.24 -7.31 -14.30
N PHE A 110 0.52 -7.61 -13.02
CA PHE A 110 0.73 -6.59 -12.01
C PHE A 110 2.03 -5.81 -12.25
N GLY A 111 3.11 -6.46 -12.68
CA GLY A 111 4.36 -5.81 -13.05
C GLY A 111 4.20 -4.84 -14.22
N ALA A 112 3.44 -5.21 -15.26
CA ALA A 112 3.13 -4.30 -16.36
C ALA A 112 2.33 -3.07 -15.89
N TYR A 113 1.40 -3.25 -14.94
CA TYR A 113 0.68 -2.15 -14.32
C TYR A 113 1.63 -1.22 -13.55
N THR A 114 2.49 -1.77 -12.69
CA THR A 114 3.48 -0.97 -11.93
C THR A 114 4.42 -0.19 -12.85
N ILE A 115 4.92 -0.80 -13.94
CA ILE A 115 5.82 -0.13 -14.88
C ILE A 115 5.16 1.11 -15.49
N ASN A 116 3.90 1.00 -15.94
CA ASN A 116 3.18 2.14 -16.52
C ASN A 116 3.00 3.28 -15.51
N GLU A 117 2.63 2.95 -14.27
CA GLU A 117 2.48 3.95 -13.21
C GLU A 117 3.82 4.61 -12.87
N THR A 118 4.91 3.84 -12.77
CA THR A 118 6.25 4.40 -12.54
C THR A 118 6.67 5.39 -13.63
N TYR A 119 6.43 5.07 -14.90
CA TYR A 119 6.73 6.00 -15.99
C TYR A 119 5.88 7.29 -15.92
N ALA A 120 4.62 7.20 -15.50
CA ALA A 120 3.77 8.37 -15.31
C ALA A 120 4.22 9.25 -14.12
N LEU A 121 4.76 8.62 -13.07
CA LEU A 121 5.29 9.32 -11.88
C LEU A 121 6.63 10.00 -12.15
N GLU A 122 7.50 9.37 -12.95
CA GLU A 122 8.82 9.89 -13.30
C GLU A 122 8.78 10.89 -14.47
N ALA A 123 7.62 11.04 -15.13
CA ALA A 123 7.44 12.01 -16.20
C ALA A 123 7.69 13.43 -15.68
N ARG A 124 8.73 14.08 -16.22
CA ARG A 124 9.06 15.47 -15.91
C ARG A 124 8.28 16.42 -16.81
N ALA A 125 8.16 17.66 -16.33
CA ALA A 125 7.68 18.74 -17.18
C ALA A 125 8.62 18.93 -18.38
N ASP A 126 8.07 19.40 -19.49
CA ASP A 126 8.86 19.66 -20.68
C ASP A 126 9.78 20.86 -20.41
N GLU A 127 11.07 20.80 -20.76
CA GLU A 127 12.05 21.88 -20.49
C GLU A 127 11.66 23.23 -21.12
N THR A 128 10.73 23.22 -22.07
CA THR A 128 10.23 24.42 -22.76
C THR A 128 9.03 25.07 -22.07
N ASP A 129 8.50 24.47 -21.01
CA ASP A 129 7.35 25.01 -20.27
C ASP A 129 7.80 26.09 -19.28
N THR A 130 7.61 27.35 -19.67
CA THR A 130 7.93 28.53 -18.84
C THR A 130 7.02 28.70 -17.61
N SER A 131 6.01 27.84 -17.44
CA SER A 131 5.13 27.86 -16.26
C SER A 131 5.64 27.01 -15.08
N VAL A 132 6.75 26.29 -15.28
CA VAL A 132 7.40 25.47 -14.25
C VAL A 132 8.20 26.36 -13.30
N VAL A 133 7.98 26.18 -11.99
CA VAL A 133 8.75 26.84 -10.94
C VAL A 133 9.89 25.91 -10.51
N HIS A 134 11.12 26.40 -10.61
CA HIS A 134 12.33 25.68 -10.24
C HIS A 134 12.75 26.02 -8.81
N VAL A 135 12.90 24.99 -7.99
CA VAL A 135 13.39 25.10 -6.61
C VAL A 135 14.61 24.22 -6.46
N GLU A 136 15.71 24.77 -5.98
CA GLU A 136 16.89 24.00 -5.59
C GLU A 136 16.82 23.72 -4.07
N ALA A 137 16.81 22.44 -3.72
CA ALA A 137 16.74 21.96 -2.34
C ALA A 137 18.09 21.38 -1.92
N ILE A 138 18.84 22.11 -1.10
CA ILE A 138 20.17 21.72 -0.64
C ILE A 138 20.06 21.00 0.70
N GLY A 139 20.42 19.72 0.73
CA GLY A 139 20.50 18.93 1.96
C GLY A 139 21.82 19.17 2.70
N GLN A 140 21.76 19.86 3.84
CA GLN A 140 22.90 20.09 4.73
C GLN A 140 22.79 19.23 6.00
N GLN A 141 23.84 19.20 6.83
CA GLN A 141 23.81 18.41 8.06
C GLN A 141 22.74 18.95 9.03
N TRP A 142 21.66 18.20 9.21
CA TRP A 142 20.53 18.52 10.10
C TRP A 142 19.74 19.79 9.72
N THR A 143 19.86 20.25 8.48
CA THR A 143 19.12 21.41 7.97
C THR A 143 18.95 21.33 6.45
N TRP A 144 18.03 22.13 5.92
CA TRP A 144 17.76 22.27 4.49
C TRP A 144 17.82 23.74 4.10
N THR A 145 18.27 24.04 2.88
CA THR A 145 18.20 25.38 2.29
C THR A 145 17.42 25.29 0.97
N PHE A 146 16.48 26.20 0.73
CA PHE A 146 15.65 26.22 -0.48
C PHE A 146 15.92 27.50 -1.27
N ASN A 147 16.46 27.38 -2.48
CA ASN A 147 16.66 28.50 -3.39
C ASN A 147 15.60 28.50 -4.49
N TYR A 148 15.03 29.68 -4.78
CA TYR A 148 14.06 29.88 -5.85
C TYR A 148 14.78 30.54 -7.02
N THR A 149 15.33 29.71 -7.90
CA THR A 149 16.25 30.15 -8.97
C THR A 149 15.57 31.07 -9.98
N ASP A 150 14.28 30.86 -10.27
CA ASP A 150 13.52 31.69 -11.22
C ASP A 150 13.29 33.13 -10.72
N ALA A 151 13.23 33.30 -9.40
CA ALA A 151 12.99 34.60 -8.78
C ALA A 151 14.30 35.29 -8.33
N ASP A 152 15.46 34.66 -8.54
CA ASP A 152 16.76 35.05 -7.98
C ASP A 152 16.72 35.25 -6.44
N VAL A 153 15.82 34.53 -5.77
CA VAL A 153 15.66 34.58 -4.31
C VAL A 153 16.37 33.40 -3.68
N HIS A 154 17.41 33.71 -2.92
CA HIS A 154 18.18 32.73 -2.15
C HIS A 154 17.84 32.89 -0.68
N GLU A 155 17.31 31.83 -0.07
CA GLU A 155 17.13 31.84 1.38
C GLU A 155 18.51 31.76 2.07
N PRO A 156 18.72 32.48 3.18
CA PRO A 156 19.90 32.26 4.00
C PRO A 156 19.98 30.79 4.43
N ASP A 157 21.19 30.27 4.63
CA ASP A 157 21.38 28.90 5.11
C ASP A 157 20.49 28.61 6.32
N GLY A 158 19.63 27.59 6.18
CA GLY A 158 18.69 27.22 7.23
C GLY A 158 19.45 26.81 8.50
N MET A 159 18.99 27.24 9.67
CA MET A 159 19.56 26.80 10.94
C MET A 159 18.86 25.53 11.45
N PRO A 160 19.58 24.57 12.05
CA PRO A 160 18.96 23.42 12.69
C PRO A 160 18.02 23.86 13.81
N ALA A 161 16.97 23.05 14.04
CA ALA A 161 15.99 23.32 15.09
C ALA A 161 16.65 23.57 16.45
N GLN A 162 16.41 24.74 17.03
CA GLN A 162 16.89 25.10 18.37
C GLN A 162 15.76 25.00 19.39
N TYR A 163 16.07 24.42 20.55
CA TYR A 163 15.16 24.37 21.68
C TYR A 163 15.19 25.70 22.42
N VAL A 164 14.02 26.33 22.58
CA VAL A 164 13.90 27.59 23.32
C VAL A 164 13.59 27.32 24.79
N SER A 165 12.71 26.35 25.08
CA SER A 165 12.42 25.89 26.44
C SER A 165 11.73 24.52 26.46
N GLY A 166 12.30 23.54 27.17
CA GLY A 166 11.72 22.20 27.26
C GLY A 166 11.71 21.48 25.90
N ASP A 167 10.58 20.86 25.55
CA ASP A 167 10.35 20.21 24.25
C ASP A 167 9.80 21.18 23.17
N ASP A 168 9.83 22.49 23.43
CA ASP A 168 9.34 23.51 22.49
C ASP A 168 10.47 24.09 21.63
N TYR A 169 10.20 24.21 20.33
CA TYR A 169 11.15 24.64 19.31
C TYR A 169 10.68 25.93 18.67
N ASP A 170 11.61 26.83 18.35
CA ASP A 170 11.25 27.99 17.53
C ASP A 170 11.02 27.54 16.08
N ARG A 171 9.75 27.53 15.66
CA ARG A 171 9.38 27.17 14.29
C ARG A 171 9.64 28.29 13.28
N SER A 172 9.84 29.53 13.75
CA SER A 172 10.08 30.67 12.86
C SER A 172 11.48 30.69 12.27
N GLU A 173 12.43 30.01 12.93
CA GLU A 173 13.82 29.87 12.47
C GLU A 173 14.05 28.62 11.60
N LEU A 174 13.02 27.77 11.44
CA LEU A 174 13.13 26.55 10.65
C LEU A 174 13.04 26.85 9.14
N PRO A 175 13.84 26.17 8.30
CA PRO A 175 13.72 26.29 6.86
C PRO A 175 12.34 25.82 6.40
N THR A 176 11.66 26.65 5.60
CA THR A 176 10.28 26.41 5.18
C THR A 176 10.20 26.47 3.66
N LEU A 177 9.79 25.37 3.04
CA LEU A 177 9.55 25.30 1.61
C LEU A 177 8.19 25.91 1.26
N TRP A 178 8.18 26.92 0.38
CA TRP A 178 6.96 27.54 -0.13
C TRP A 178 6.69 27.08 -1.55
N LEU A 179 5.50 26.54 -1.80
CA LEU A 179 5.09 26.06 -3.12
C LEU A 179 3.89 26.85 -3.65
N PRO A 180 3.91 27.31 -4.90
CA PRO A 180 2.75 27.94 -5.52
C PRO A 180 1.63 26.93 -5.77
N VAL A 181 0.39 27.32 -5.46
CA VAL A 181 -0.77 26.46 -5.66
C VAL A 181 -1.18 26.42 -7.13
N GLY A 182 -1.33 25.21 -7.68
CA GLY A 182 -1.84 25.01 -9.04
C GLY A 182 -0.80 25.23 -10.16
N GLN A 183 0.48 25.33 -9.82
CA GLN A 183 1.58 25.39 -10.77
C GLN A 183 2.42 24.11 -10.71
N THR A 184 3.10 23.80 -11.81
CA THR A 184 4.06 22.71 -11.86
C THR A 184 5.35 23.16 -11.19
N VAL A 185 5.89 22.33 -10.30
CA VAL A 185 7.15 22.63 -9.59
C VAL A 185 8.15 21.53 -9.92
N GLU A 186 9.36 21.93 -10.30
CA GLU A 186 10.51 21.04 -10.41
C GLU A 186 11.49 21.32 -9.26
N ILE A 187 11.81 20.28 -8.49
CA ILE A 187 12.74 20.37 -7.37
C ILE A 187 14.05 19.70 -7.79
N ALA A 188 15.12 20.48 -7.87
CA ALA A 188 16.48 19.98 -8.02
C ALA A 188 17.06 19.68 -6.63
N LEU A 189 17.61 18.48 -6.46
CA LEU A 189 18.26 18.00 -5.23
C LEU A 189 19.78 17.96 -5.40
#